data_AF-A0A660RCA7-F1
#
_entry.id   AF-A0A660RCA7-F1
#
_cell.length_a   1.000
_cell.length_b   1.000
_cell.length_c   1.000
_cell.angle_alpha   90.00
_cell.angle_beta   90.00
_cell.angle_gamma   90.00
#
_symmetry.space_group_name_H-M   'P 1'
#
loop_
_entity.id
_entity.type
_entity.pdbx_description
1 polymer ?
#
loop_
_entity_poly.entity_id
_entity_poly.type
_entity_poly.pdbx_seq_one_letter_code
_entity_poly.pdbx_strand_id
1 'polypeptide(L)'
;MIHLKPLPGSPIYDGEGLKKVLDAALEDAEALLKGGVNGIEVENYNDPSYFPDKAPSETIASMAVIAYELRKAFPDIILGICVLADPESSIAIAHVSKAQFIRATFFTEAAVDVSGLVIRKPHAILRYRKFLDPSIKIFADVHIKHSAPLAARPIEESAYDAAYFLADAVIISGKHTGFPTNADDIKRVKEILPDFPVLIGSGLNPDNAPQLLKYADGAIVGTFFKYDGKTSNKVDSERVKKLIKVVEEIIHEKRIS
;
A
#
# COMPACT_ATOMS: atom_id res chain seq x y z
N MET A 1 -5.61 4.58 2.39
CA MET A 1 -4.38 5.05 1.74
C MET A 1 -4.48 6.54 1.47
N ILE A 2 -3.41 7.28 1.76
CA ILE A 2 -3.23 8.70 1.50
C ILE A 2 -2.30 8.80 0.28
N HIS A 3 -2.86 9.15 -0.87
CA HIS A 3 -2.07 9.48 -2.04
C HIS A 3 -1.57 10.91 -1.88
N LEU A 4 -0.26 11.08 -1.65
CA LEU A 4 0.34 12.39 -1.55
C LEU A 4 0.16 13.17 -2.85
N LYS A 5 0.07 14.50 -2.73
CA LYS A 5 0.23 15.43 -3.85
C LYS A 5 1.68 15.37 -4.39
N PRO A 6 1.95 15.92 -5.58
CA PRO A 6 3.31 16.00 -6.12
C PRO A 6 4.32 16.54 -5.10
N LEU A 7 5.43 15.82 -4.93
CA LEU A 7 6.49 16.15 -3.99
C LEU A 7 7.59 16.97 -4.67
N PRO A 8 8.45 17.67 -3.90
CA PRO A 8 9.72 18.17 -4.43
C PRO A 8 10.46 17.07 -5.21
N GLY A 9 10.90 17.39 -6.43
CA GLY A 9 11.49 16.43 -7.38
C GLY A 9 10.51 15.92 -8.44
N SER A 10 9.20 16.00 -8.18
CA SER A 10 8.18 15.60 -9.16
C SER A 10 8.18 16.50 -10.40
N PRO A 11 7.99 15.95 -11.62
CA PRO A 11 7.85 16.74 -12.85
C PRO A 11 6.69 17.75 -12.84
N ILE A 12 5.70 17.52 -11.99
CA ILE A 12 4.50 18.37 -11.85
C ILE A 12 4.45 19.06 -10.48
N TYR A 13 5.57 19.16 -9.78
CA TYR A 13 5.69 19.91 -8.54
C TYR A 13 5.47 21.41 -8.80
N ASP A 14 4.67 22.06 -7.95
CA ASP A 14 4.29 23.47 -8.11
C ASP A 14 5.32 24.46 -7.53
N GLY A 15 6.36 23.97 -6.84
CA GLY A 15 7.41 24.81 -6.24
C GLY A 15 7.02 25.46 -4.91
N GLU A 16 5.85 25.15 -4.33
CA GLU A 16 5.31 25.89 -3.18
C GLU A 16 5.69 25.31 -1.80
N GLY A 17 6.75 24.52 -1.74
CA GLY A 17 7.17 23.79 -0.53
C GLY A 17 6.28 22.58 -0.20
N LEU A 18 6.44 22.04 1.01
CA LEU A 18 5.71 20.84 1.47
C LEU A 18 4.39 21.14 2.18
N LYS A 19 4.13 22.40 2.54
CA LYS A 19 3.00 22.75 3.42
C LYS A 19 1.65 22.30 2.84
N LYS A 20 1.39 22.58 1.57
CA LYS A 20 0.13 22.19 0.89
C LYS A 20 -0.04 20.68 0.77
N VAL A 21 1.06 19.92 0.70
CA VAL A 21 1.05 18.46 0.66
C VAL A 21 0.72 17.92 2.05
N LEU A 22 1.38 18.45 3.08
CA LEU A 22 1.16 18.07 4.47
C LEU A 22 -0.27 18.39 4.92
N ASP A 23 -0.77 19.61 4.66
CA ASP A 23 -2.14 20.00 5.01
C ASP A 23 -3.16 19.04 4.39
N ALA A 24 -2.99 18.68 3.11
CA ALA A 24 -3.86 17.73 2.44
C ALA A 24 -3.75 16.30 3.00
N ALA A 25 -2.55 15.86 3.36
CA ALA A 25 -2.34 14.56 3.99
C ALA A 25 -2.99 14.47 5.37
N LEU A 26 -2.94 15.54 6.17
CA LEU A 26 -3.60 15.64 7.47
C LEU A 26 -5.13 15.60 7.32
N GLU A 27 -5.69 16.36 6.37
CA GLU A 27 -7.13 16.34 6.07
C GLU A 27 -7.60 14.94 5.63
N ASP A 28 -6.86 14.28 4.74
CA ASP A 28 -7.17 12.92 4.29
C ASP A 28 -7.08 11.91 5.45
N ALA A 29 -6.05 12.02 6.30
CA ALA A 29 -5.89 11.17 7.48
C ALA A 29 -7.08 11.32 8.44
N GLU A 30 -7.47 12.55 8.74
CA GLU A 30 -8.61 12.82 9.61
C GLU A 30 -9.92 12.22 9.04
N ALA A 31 -10.16 12.39 7.73
CA ALA A 31 -11.34 11.84 7.07
C ALA A 31 -11.35 10.30 7.08
N LEU A 32 -10.19 9.66 6.85
CA LEU A 32 -10.04 8.20 6.93
C LEU A 32 -10.33 7.68 8.34
N LEU A 33 -9.73 8.30 9.37
CA LEU A 33 -9.88 7.90 10.76
C LEU A 33 -11.32 8.08 11.25
N LYS A 34 -11.94 9.23 10.97
CA LYS A 34 -13.37 9.47 11.27
C LYS A 34 -14.29 8.51 10.54
N GLY A 35 -13.84 7.97 9.41
CA GLY A 35 -14.56 6.96 8.64
C GLY A 35 -14.43 5.53 9.18
N GLY A 36 -13.53 5.28 10.14
CA GLY A 36 -13.39 4.00 10.82
C GLY A 36 -12.35 3.04 10.23
N VAL A 37 -11.37 3.53 9.46
CA VAL A 37 -10.27 2.66 9.00
C VAL A 37 -9.41 2.18 10.18
N ASN A 38 -8.83 0.99 10.08
CA ASN A 38 -7.93 0.46 11.12
C ASN A 38 -6.53 1.10 11.11
N GLY A 39 -6.16 1.76 10.02
CA GLY A 39 -4.86 2.39 9.84
C GLY A 39 -4.77 3.16 8.52
N ILE A 40 -3.66 3.85 8.33
CA ILE A 40 -3.37 4.62 7.11
C ILE A 40 -2.04 4.17 6.50
N GLU A 41 -1.93 4.32 5.20
CA GLU A 41 -0.69 4.14 4.45
C GLU A 41 -0.44 5.40 3.64
N VAL A 42 0.79 5.92 3.69
CA VAL A 42 1.24 7.11 2.95
C VAL A 42 1.99 6.67 1.70
N GLU A 43 1.56 7.13 0.52
CA GLU A 43 2.11 6.73 -0.78
C GLU A 43 2.41 7.95 -1.67
N ASN A 44 3.54 7.94 -2.39
CA ASN A 44 3.90 8.98 -3.38
C ASN A 44 3.21 8.80 -4.74
N TYR A 45 1.94 8.34 -4.77
CA TYR A 45 1.26 7.95 -6.01
C TYR A 45 1.08 9.07 -7.03
N ASN A 46 0.78 10.30 -6.60
CA ASN A 46 0.65 11.43 -7.53
C ASN A 46 1.99 12.13 -7.80
N ASP A 47 3.11 11.46 -7.55
CA ASP A 47 4.43 11.84 -8.05
C ASP A 47 4.71 11.04 -9.35
N PRO A 48 4.22 11.49 -10.51
CA PRO A 48 4.34 10.72 -11.76
C PRO A 48 5.81 10.58 -12.18
N SER A 49 6.14 9.43 -12.79
CA SER A 49 7.52 9.03 -13.10
C SER A 49 8.36 8.65 -11.88
N TYR A 50 7.81 7.83 -10.98
CA TYR A 50 8.59 7.25 -9.88
C TYR A 50 9.77 6.41 -10.40
N PHE A 51 10.81 6.32 -9.58
CA PHE A 51 12.06 5.68 -9.95
C PHE A 51 11.92 4.16 -9.80
N PRO A 52 12.22 3.35 -10.84
CA PRO A 52 12.10 1.88 -10.77
C PRO A 52 13.12 1.23 -9.83
N ASP A 53 14.07 2.01 -9.32
CA ASP A 53 15.02 1.60 -8.29
C ASP A 53 14.98 2.60 -7.12
N LYS A 54 16.06 3.33 -6.83
CA LYS A 54 16.09 4.18 -5.64
C LYS A 54 15.33 5.49 -5.85
N ALA A 55 14.43 5.80 -4.91
CA ALA A 55 13.84 7.13 -4.83
C ALA A 55 14.94 8.16 -4.50
N PRO A 56 14.82 9.40 -5.01
CA PRO A 56 15.82 10.43 -4.77
C PRO A 56 15.65 11.02 -3.36
N SER A 57 16.69 11.68 -2.87
CA SER A 57 16.75 12.13 -1.47
C SER A 57 15.64 13.11 -1.11
N GLU A 58 15.19 13.95 -2.05
CA GLU A 58 14.10 14.89 -1.86
C GLU A 58 12.74 14.21 -1.66
N THR A 59 12.44 13.13 -2.38
CA THR A 59 11.23 12.33 -2.17
C THR A 59 11.27 11.68 -0.79
N ILE A 60 12.40 11.07 -0.43
CA ILE A 60 12.58 10.39 0.86
C ILE A 60 12.43 11.38 2.02
N ALA A 61 13.12 12.52 1.96
CA ALA A 61 13.05 13.56 2.98
C ALA A 61 11.63 14.11 3.12
N SER A 62 10.95 14.36 2.00
CA SER A 62 9.57 14.85 1.99
C SER A 62 8.60 13.89 2.66
N MET A 63 8.66 12.61 2.29
CA MET A 63 7.79 11.58 2.88
C MET A 63 8.11 11.33 4.36
N ALA A 64 9.38 11.40 4.77
CA ALA A 64 9.78 11.30 6.17
C ALA A 64 9.16 12.40 7.03
N VAL A 65 9.20 13.66 6.57
CA VAL A 65 8.58 14.80 7.27
C VAL A 65 7.06 14.61 7.36
N ILE A 66 6.42 14.27 6.25
CA ILE A 66 4.95 14.09 6.22
C ILE A 66 4.52 12.95 7.15
N ALA A 67 5.19 11.79 7.09
CA ALA A 67 4.88 10.65 7.95
C ALA A 67 5.10 10.97 9.44
N TYR A 68 6.17 11.70 9.77
CA TYR A 68 6.45 12.13 11.13
C TYR A 68 5.37 13.10 11.68
N GLU A 69 4.95 14.08 10.88
CA GLU A 69 3.88 15.01 11.27
C GLU A 69 2.51 14.30 11.39
N LEU A 70 2.23 13.31 10.53
CA LEU A 70 1.04 12.46 10.67
C LEU A 70 1.06 11.66 11.98
N ARG A 71 2.19 11.02 12.34
CA ARG A 71 2.35 10.34 13.63
C ARG A 71 2.15 11.30 14.80
N LYS A 72 2.66 12.53 14.70
CA LYS A 72 2.51 13.54 15.75
C LYS A 72 1.06 14.00 15.91
N ALA A 73 0.34 14.20 14.80
CA ALA A 73 -1.08 14.57 14.82
C ALA A 73 -1.98 13.42 15.30
N PHE A 74 -1.61 12.17 15.00
CA PHE A 74 -2.36 10.97 15.35
C PHE A 74 -1.46 9.92 16.04
N PRO A 75 -1.14 10.09 17.33
CA PRO A 75 -0.12 9.29 18.02
C PRO A 75 -0.35 7.77 18.00
N ASP A 76 -1.61 7.33 18.04
CA ASP A 76 -1.99 5.92 18.18
C ASP A 76 -2.31 5.23 16.86
N ILE A 77 -2.17 5.93 15.72
CA ILE A 77 -2.55 5.39 14.42
C ILE A 77 -1.64 4.23 13.99
N ILE A 78 -2.21 3.20 13.36
CA ILE A 78 -1.40 2.26 12.59
C ILE A 78 -0.99 2.97 11.30
N LEU A 79 0.31 3.19 11.13
CA LEU A 79 0.89 3.90 9.99
C LEU A 79 1.70 2.95 9.13
N GLY A 80 1.49 3.03 7.82
CA GLY A 80 2.27 2.35 6.80
C GLY A 80 2.90 3.32 5.82
N ILE A 81 4.01 2.89 5.19
CA ILE A 81 4.73 3.67 4.18
C ILE A 81 4.84 2.88 2.88
N CYS A 82 4.56 3.55 1.76
CA CYS A 82 4.74 3.01 0.42
C CYS A 82 5.51 4.04 -0.43
N VAL A 83 6.83 3.91 -0.50
CA VAL A 83 7.61 4.54 -1.57
C VAL A 83 7.55 3.61 -2.77
N LEU A 84 6.91 4.06 -3.85
CA LEU A 84 6.74 3.25 -5.06
C LEU A 84 8.10 2.74 -5.56
N ALA A 85 8.11 1.46 -5.90
CA ALA A 85 9.28 0.66 -6.24
C ALA A 85 10.37 0.51 -5.17
N ASP A 86 10.45 1.32 -4.12
CA ASP A 86 11.58 1.40 -3.18
C ASP A 86 11.25 0.97 -1.73
N PRO A 87 11.25 -0.35 -1.44
CA PRO A 87 11.00 -0.85 -0.09
C PRO A 87 12.09 -0.47 0.92
N GLU A 88 13.35 -0.29 0.50
CA GLU A 88 14.42 0.10 1.43
C GLU A 88 14.20 1.53 1.93
N SER A 89 13.91 2.47 1.03
CA SER A 89 13.54 3.83 1.44
C SER A 89 12.27 3.86 2.29
N SER A 90 11.30 3.00 1.98
CA SER A 90 10.09 2.85 2.80
C SER A 90 10.42 2.42 4.23
N ILE A 91 11.37 1.47 4.43
CA ILE A 91 11.84 1.04 5.75
C ILE A 91 12.50 2.21 6.49
N ALA A 92 13.35 3.00 5.81
CA ALA A 92 14.03 4.13 6.42
C ALA A 92 13.04 5.18 6.92
N ILE A 93 12.04 5.55 6.10
CA ILE A 93 10.96 6.47 6.48
C ILE A 93 10.12 5.88 7.61
N ALA A 94 9.77 4.60 7.53
CA ALA A 94 8.98 3.92 8.55
C ALA A 94 9.68 3.94 9.92
N HIS A 95 11.00 3.69 9.95
CA HIS A 95 11.78 3.75 11.19
C HIS A 95 11.72 5.13 11.85
N VAL A 96 12.03 6.21 11.10
CA VAL A 96 12.07 7.57 11.68
C VAL A 96 10.69 8.12 12.05
N SER A 97 9.63 7.65 11.39
CA SER A 97 8.23 8.04 11.66
C SER A 97 7.49 7.09 12.62
N LYS A 98 8.15 6.01 13.07
CA LYS A 98 7.54 4.93 13.88
C LYS A 98 6.30 4.33 13.20
N ALA A 99 6.38 4.09 11.90
CA ALA A 99 5.38 3.33 11.16
C ALA A 99 5.54 1.83 11.43
N GLN A 100 4.43 1.10 11.44
CA GLN A 100 4.39 -0.31 11.81
C GLN A 100 4.70 -1.22 10.62
N PHE A 101 4.48 -0.74 9.39
CA PHE A 101 4.66 -1.55 8.20
C PHE A 101 5.10 -0.72 7.00
N ILE A 102 5.59 -1.41 5.98
CA ILE A 102 5.75 -0.89 4.63
C ILE A 102 4.95 -1.74 3.65
N ARG A 103 4.52 -1.11 2.56
CA ARG A 103 4.09 -1.82 1.36
C ARG A 103 5.23 -1.86 0.38
N ALA A 104 5.72 -3.06 0.11
CA ALA A 104 6.74 -3.32 -0.89
C ALA A 104 6.04 -3.64 -2.22
N THR A 105 5.89 -2.63 -3.08
CA THR A 105 5.31 -2.82 -4.42
C THR A 105 6.10 -3.80 -5.28
N PHE A 106 7.38 -3.98 -4.99
CA PHE A 106 8.21 -5.07 -5.48
C PHE A 106 9.04 -5.62 -4.33
N PHE A 107 9.09 -6.94 -4.21
CA PHE A 107 9.79 -7.63 -3.13
C PHE A 107 10.64 -8.78 -3.67
N THR A 108 9.97 -9.73 -4.34
CA THR A 108 10.55 -10.84 -5.09
C THR A 108 10.47 -10.57 -6.59
N GLU A 109 11.23 -11.38 -7.35
CA GLU A 109 11.23 -11.42 -8.82
C GLU A 109 11.74 -10.15 -9.50
N ALA A 110 12.15 -10.30 -10.77
CA ALA A 110 12.35 -9.16 -11.65
C ALA A 110 11.03 -8.87 -12.37
N ALA A 111 10.68 -7.59 -12.52
CA ALA A 111 9.43 -7.17 -13.13
C ALA A 111 9.66 -6.04 -14.14
N VAL A 112 8.88 -6.06 -15.21
CA VAL A 112 8.79 -4.97 -16.19
C VAL A 112 7.62 -4.09 -15.76
N ASP A 113 7.93 -2.93 -15.22
CA ASP A 113 6.98 -1.89 -14.81
C ASP A 113 6.89 -0.80 -15.90
N VAL A 114 5.80 -0.02 -15.90
CA VAL A 114 5.66 1.16 -16.78
C VAL A 114 6.80 2.18 -16.64
N SER A 115 7.51 2.20 -15.51
CA SER A 115 8.68 3.05 -15.26
C SER A 115 10.03 2.39 -15.61
N GLY A 116 10.06 1.11 -15.97
CA GLY A 116 11.28 0.38 -16.35
C GLY A 116 11.42 -1.00 -15.70
N LEU A 117 12.63 -1.56 -15.75
CA LEU A 117 12.95 -2.86 -15.16
C LEU A 117 13.25 -2.72 -13.65
N VAL A 118 12.50 -3.44 -12.83
CA VAL A 118 12.65 -3.47 -11.37
C VAL A 118 13.24 -4.82 -10.95
N ILE A 119 14.33 -4.81 -10.17
CA ILE A 119 15.07 -6.02 -9.76
C ILE A 119 15.33 -6.00 -8.25
N ARG A 120 14.26 -6.14 -7.46
CA ARG A 120 14.38 -6.17 -6.00
C ARG A 120 14.91 -7.50 -5.49
N LYS A 121 15.63 -7.42 -4.37
CA LYS A 121 16.37 -8.53 -3.77
C LYS A 121 15.92 -8.68 -2.32
N PRO A 122 15.08 -9.69 -1.98
CA PRO A 122 14.58 -9.87 -0.61
C PRO A 122 15.68 -9.88 0.43
N HIS A 123 16.81 -10.52 0.11
CA HIS A 123 17.95 -10.64 1.01
C HIS A 123 18.59 -9.29 1.40
N ALA A 124 18.51 -8.27 0.54
CA ALA A 124 18.99 -6.92 0.83
C ALA A 124 17.97 -6.18 1.70
N ILE A 125 16.71 -6.19 1.28
CA ILE A 125 15.57 -5.56 1.97
C ILE A 125 15.47 -6.06 3.43
N LEU A 126 15.50 -7.38 3.63
CA LEU A 126 15.39 -7.99 4.96
C LEU A 126 16.57 -7.67 5.87
N ARG A 127 17.78 -7.58 5.32
CA ARG A 127 18.98 -7.17 6.10
C ARG A 127 18.90 -5.70 6.46
N TYR A 128 18.42 -4.86 5.55
CA TYR A 128 18.21 -3.43 5.82
C TYR A 128 17.13 -3.21 6.88
N ARG A 129 15.99 -3.92 6.79
CA ARG A 129 15.00 -3.97 7.87
C ARG A 129 15.64 -4.38 9.19
N LYS A 130 16.35 -5.50 9.24
CA LYS A 130 17.00 -5.98 10.48
C LYS A 130 17.98 -4.95 11.06
N PHE A 131 18.72 -4.26 10.19
CA PHE A 131 19.68 -3.23 10.58
C PHE A 131 19.00 -2.01 11.20
N LEU A 132 17.90 -1.53 10.62
CA LEU A 132 17.18 -0.36 11.13
C LEU A 132 16.17 -0.70 12.23
N ASP A 133 15.22 -1.58 11.94
CA ASP A 133 14.15 -1.97 12.84
C ASP A 133 13.49 -3.30 12.39
N PRO A 134 13.76 -4.43 13.07
CA PRO A 134 13.18 -5.72 12.73
C PRO A 134 11.68 -5.83 13.01
N SER A 135 11.06 -4.85 13.69
CA SER A 135 9.62 -4.87 14.00
C SER A 135 8.74 -4.39 12.83
N ILE A 136 9.31 -3.66 11.86
CA ILE A 136 8.58 -3.15 10.69
C ILE A 136 8.12 -4.32 9.81
N LYS A 137 6.81 -4.42 9.62
CA LYS A 137 6.20 -5.45 8.77
C LYS A 137 6.36 -5.12 7.29
N ILE A 138 6.61 -6.14 6.47
CA ILE A 138 6.72 -5.99 5.01
C ILE A 138 5.51 -6.67 4.36
N PHE A 139 4.61 -5.86 3.81
CA PHE A 139 3.49 -6.35 3.00
C PHE A 139 3.90 -6.28 1.53
N ALA A 140 4.12 -7.42 0.91
CA ALA A 140 4.67 -7.52 -0.44
C ALA A 140 3.55 -7.63 -1.48
N ASP A 141 3.52 -6.73 -2.46
CA ASP A 141 2.66 -6.94 -3.63
C ASP A 141 3.16 -8.11 -4.47
N VAL A 142 2.22 -8.88 -4.99
CA VAL A 142 2.45 -9.94 -5.97
C VAL A 142 1.76 -9.52 -7.27
N HIS A 143 2.54 -9.46 -8.36
CA HIS A 143 2.08 -8.99 -9.67
C HIS A 143 1.38 -7.62 -9.58
N ILE A 144 2.10 -6.64 -9.02
CA ILE A 144 1.57 -5.28 -8.82
C ILE A 144 1.05 -4.66 -10.13
N LYS A 145 -0.01 -3.88 -10.00
CA LYS A 145 -0.63 -3.07 -11.06
C LYS A 145 0.43 -2.32 -11.89
N HIS A 146 0.16 -2.15 -13.19
CA HIS A 146 1.08 -1.49 -14.15
C HIS A 146 2.43 -2.18 -14.33
N SER A 147 2.58 -3.42 -13.88
CA SER A 147 3.77 -4.23 -14.11
C SER A 147 3.41 -5.66 -14.49
N ALA A 148 4.40 -6.40 -14.96
CA ALA A 148 4.34 -7.85 -15.11
C ALA A 148 5.69 -8.47 -14.73
N PRO A 149 5.71 -9.70 -14.19
CA PRO A 149 6.97 -10.39 -13.95
C PRO A 149 7.72 -10.58 -15.27
N LEU A 150 9.05 -10.41 -15.24
CA LEU A 150 9.91 -10.51 -16.43
C LEU A 150 9.81 -11.90 -17.11
N ALA A 151 9.62 -12.93 -16.29
CA ALA A 151 9.26 -14.27 -16.74
C ALA A 151 7.85 -14.59 -16.25
N ALA A 152 6.99 -15.12 -17.13
CA ALA A 152 5.63 -15.47 -16.76
C ALA A 152 5.62 -16.55 -15.67
N ARG A 153 4.95 -16.25 -14.55
CA ARG A 153 4.79 -17.17 -13.42
C ARG A 153 3.33 -17.13 -12.93
N PRO A 154 2.77 -18.25 -12.45
CA PRO A 154 1.48 -18.24 -11.77
C PRO A 154 1.54 -17.37 -10.51
N ILE A 155 0.46 -16.64 -10.22
CA ILE A 155 0.41 -15.70 -9.09
C ILE A 155 0.56 -16.40 -7.74
N GLU A 156 0.02 -17.61 -7.61
CA GLU A 156 0.16 -18.46 -6.44
C GLU A 156 1.64 -18.80 -6.17
N GLU A 157 2.41 -19.17 -7.18
CA GLU A 157 3.84 -19.46 -7.02
C GLU A 157 4.65 -18.21 -6.63
N SER A 158 4.34 -17.06 -7.24
CA SER A 158 4.97 -15.79 -6.87
C SER A 158 4.62 -15.36 -5.44
N ALA A 159 3.38 -15.62 -4.99
CA ALA A 159 2.95 -15.35 -3.61
C ALA A 159 3.60 -16.32 -2.61
N TYR A 160 3.71 -17.61 -2.97
CA TYR A 160 4.43 -18.61 -2.18
C TYR A 160 5.87 -18.16 -1.96
N ASP A 161 6.56 -17.74 -3.02
CA ASP A 161 7.94 -17.27 -2.93
C ASP A 161 8.07 -16.03 -2.03
N ALA A 162 7.14 -15.07 -2.13
CA ALA A 162 7.15 -13.90 -1.26
C ALA A 162 7.01 -14.30 0.23
N ALA A 163 6.11 -15.23 0.56
CA ALA A 163 5.96 -15.77 1.91
C ALA A 163 7.20 -16.57 2.35
N TYR A 164 7.74 -17.43 1.48
CA TYR A 164 8.96 -18.21 1.70
C TYR A 164 10.16 -17.30 1.99
N PHE A 165 10.26 -16.16 1.28
CA PHE A 165 11.26 -15.12 1.52
C PHE A 165 10.88 -14.15 2.64
N LEU A 166 10.06 -14.56 3.61
CA LEU A 166 9.82 -13.85 4.87
C LEU A 166 9.16 -12.46 4.71
N ALA A 167 8.33 -12.28 3.69
CA ALA A 167 7.29 -11.25 3.76
C ALA A 167 6.40 -11.50 4.99
N ASP A 168 5.76 -10.46 5.52
CA ASP A 168 4.82 -10.58 6.64
C ASP A 168 3.36 -10.71 6.17
N ALA A 169 3.07 -10.29 4.93
CA ALA A 169 1.82 -10.50 4.21
C ALA A 169 2.06 -10.40 2.71
N VAL A 170 1.16 -10.96 1.91
CA VAL A 170 1.11 -10.72 0.46
C VAL A 170 -0.09 -9.84 0.11
N ILE A 171 0.06 -8.98 -0.89
CA ILE A 171 -0.98 -8.11 -1.42
C ILE A 171 -1.28 -8.51 -2.85
N ILE A 172 -2.55 -8.80 -3.14
CA ILE A 172 -3.04 -9.10 -4.48
C ILE A 172 -3.81 -7.89 -5.00
N SER A 173 -3.43 -7.39 -6.17
CA SER A 173 -4.02 -6.20 -6.78
C SER A 173 -4.62 -6.53 -8.15
N GLY A 174 -5.63 -5.76 -8.57
CA GLY A 174 -6.08 -5.71 -9.95
C GLY A 174 -5.01 -5.09 -10.87
N LYS A 175 -5.15 -5.30 -12.19
CA LYS A 175 -4.14 -4.90 -13.19
C LYS A 175 -3.86 -3.39 -13.26
N HIS A 176 -4.81 -2.56 -12.82
CA HIS A 176 -4.70 -1.11 -12.81
C HIS A 176 -5.26 -0.52 -11.52
N THR A 177 -4.81 0.68 -11.14
CA THR A 177 -5.29 1.38 -9.94
C THR A 177 -6.80 1.58 -10.00
N GLY A 178 -7.50 1.15 -8.94
CA GLY A 178 -8.96 1.26 -8.83
C GLY A 178 -9.74 0.15 -9.52
N PHE A 179 -9.09 -0.70 -10.33
CA PHE A 179 -9.74 -1.84 -10.96
C PHE A 179 -9.89 -2.98 -9.94
N PRO A 180 -11.00 -3.74 -10.00
CA PRO A 180 -11.27 -4.82 -9.06
C PRO A 180 -10.17 -5.88 -9.15
N THR A 181 -9.76 -6.36 -7.98
CA THR A 181 -8.91 -7.55 -7.88
C THR A 181 -9.73 -8.78 -8.28
N ASN A 182 -9.13 -9.70 -9.03
CA ASN A 182 -9.81 -10.93 -9.42
C ASN A 182 -9.95 -11.86 -8.21
N ALA A 183 -11.20 -12.24 -7.88
CA ALA A 183 -11.48 -13.12 -6.75
C ALA A 183 -10.81 -14.50 -6.90
N ASP A 184 -10.67 -15.00 -8.13
CA ASP A 184 -10.02 -16.29 -8.39
C ASP A 184 -8.52 -16.25 -8.08
N ASP A 185 -7.86 -15.11 -8.29
CA ASP A 185 -6.44 -14.96 -7.97
C ASP A 185 -6.24 -14.97 -6.44
N ILE A 186 -7.10 -14.26 -5.69
CA ILE A 186 -7.08 -14.30 -4.21
C ILE A 186 -7.33 -15.73 -3.72
N LYS A 187 -8.31 -16.42 -4.30
CA LYS A 187 -8.64 -17.79 -3.93
C LYS A 187 -7.46 -18.74 -4.15
N ARG A 188 -6.85 -18.73 -5.35
CA ARG A 188 -5.69 -19.57 -5.68
C ARG A 188 -4.51 -19.32 -4.73
N VAL A 189 -4.25 -18.05 -4.41
CA VAL A 189 -3.21 -17.69 -3.43
C VAL A 189 -3.57 -18.17 -2.03
N LYS A 190 -4.83 -18.04 -1.59
CA LYS A 190 -5.24 -18.50 -0.26
C LYS A 190 -5.22 -20.03 -0.13
N GLU A 191 -5.46 -20.77 -1.21
CA GLU A 191 -5.40 -22.25 -1.22
C GLU A 191 -4.00 -22.78 -0.92
N ILE A 192 -2.94 -22.15 -1.42
CA ILE A 192 -1.56 -22.54 -1.16
C ILE A 192 -0.97 -21.92 0.12
N LEU A 193 -1.57 -20.82 0.60
CA LEU A 193 -1.15 -20.07 1.78
C LEU A 193 -2.33 -19.90 2.76
N PRO A 194 -2.87 -21.00 3.32
CA PRO A 194 -4.12 -20.97 4.09
C PRO A 194 -4.06 -20.08 5.33
N ASP A 195 -2.94 -20.14 6.07
CA ASP A 195 -2.75 -19.42 7.33
C ASP A 195 -1.94 -18.12 7.17
N PHE A 196 -1.49 -17.81 5.96
CA PHE A 196 -0.71 -16.60 5.71
C PHE A 196 -1.62 -15.41 5.43
N PRO A 197 -1.28 -14.18 5.88
CA PRO A 197 -2.07 -13.00 5.58
C PRO A 197 -2.06 -12.63 4.09
N VAL A 198 -3.25 -12.59 3.49
CA VAL A 198 -3.49 -12.20 2.09
C VAL A 198 -4.38 -10.95 2.07
N LEU A 199 -3.86 -9.85 1.54
CA LEU A 199 -4.53 -8.55 1.50
C LEU A 199 -4.93 -8.18 0.06
N ILE A 200 -5.98 -7.37 -0.06
CA ILE A 200 -6.40 -6.77 -1.34
C ILE A 200 -5.71 -5.41 -1.50
N GLY A 201 -5.01 -5.19 -2.61
CA GLY A 201 -4.25 -3.96 -2.85
C GLY A 201 -4.92 -2.94 -3.78
N SER A 202 -6.03 -3.30 -4.43
CA SER A 202 -6.81 -2.36 -5.27
C SER A 202 -8.26 -2.79 -5.50
N GLY A 203 -9.09 -1.78 -5.79
CA GLY A 203 -10.42 -1.98 -6.38
C GLY A 203 -11.51 -2.47 -5.44
N LEU A 204 -11.24 -2.61 -4.14
CA LEU A 204 -12.27 -2.93 -3.16
C LEU A 204 -13.30 -1.79 -3.07
N ASN A 205 -14.57 -2.15 -3.10
CA ASN A 205 -15.72 -1.28 -2.93
C ASN A 205 -16.88 -2.07 -2.27
N PRO A 206 -17.97 -1.41 -1.85
CA PRO A 206 -19.08 -2.09 -1.17
C PRO A 206 -19.71 -3.25 -1.97
N ASP A 207 -19.71 -3.16 -3.30
CA ASP A 207 -20.42 -4.11 -4.16
C ASP A 207 -19.61 -5.41 -4.33
N ASN A 208 -18.27 -5.34 -4.31
CA ASN A 208 -17.39 -6.50 -4.46
C ASN A 208 -16.77 -7.01 -3.15
N ALA A 209 -16.92 -6.27 -2.04
CA ALA A 209 -16.34 -6.65 -0.76
C ALA A 209 -16.75 -8.05 -0.27
N PRO A 210 -18.03 -8.47 -0.34
CA PRO A 210 -18.42 -9.82 0.10
C PRO A 210 -17.71 -10.94 -0.66
N GLN A 211 -17.49 -10.75 -1.97
CA GLN A 211 -16.83 -11.75 -2.81
C GLN A 211 -15.32 -11.83 -2.53
N LEU A 212 -14.65 -10.68 -2.42
CA LEU A 212 -13.19 -10.62 -2.27
C LEU A 212 -12.75 -10.96 -0.84
N LEU A 213 -13.43 -10.39 0.15
CA LEU A 213 -13.13 -10.62 1.57
C LEU A 213 -13.56 -12.00 2.05
N LYS A 214 -14.25 -12.79 1.22
CA LYS A 214 -14.44 -14.22 1.50
C LYS A 214 -13.09 -14.92 1.69
N TYR A 215 -12.11 -14.64 0.82
CA TYR A 215 -10.80 -15.29 0.82
C TYR A 215 -9.67 -14.42 1.39
N ALA A 216 -9.78 -13.10 1.29
CA ALA A 216 -8.77 -12.18 1.83
C ALA A 216 -8.96 -11.89 3.33
N ASP A 217 -7.87 -11.49 3.99
CA ASP A 217 -7.80 -11.17 5.42
C ASP A 217 -7.88 -9.66 5.69
N GLY A 218 -7.76 -8.83 4.64
CA GLY A 218 -7.84 -7.38 4.75
C GLY A 218 -7.65 -6.69 3.41
N ALA A 219 -7.61 -5.36 3.44
CA ALA A 219 -7.46 -4.56 2.23
C ALA A 219 -6.81 -3.19 2.47
N ILE A 220 -6.05 -2.74 1.47
CA ILE A 220 -5.54 -1.37 1.38
C ILE A 220 -6.36 -0.64 0.32
N VAL A 221 -7.17 0.31 0.77
CA VAL A 221 -8.13 1.03 -0.10
C VAL A 221 -7.70 2.48 -0.27
N GLY A 222 -7.63 2.92 -1.53
CA GLY A 222 -7.33 4.29 -1.93
C GLY A 222 -8.47 4.89 -2.75
N THR A 223 -8.54 4.54 -4.04
CA THR A 223 -9.44 5.14 -5.04
C THR A 223 -10.89 5.26 -4.58
N PHE A 224 -11.49 4.20 -4.02
CA PHE A 224 -12.90 4.23 -3.60
C PHE A 224 -13.19 5.30 -2.55
N PHE A 225 -12.25 5.60 -1.65
CA PHE A 225 -12.43 6.59 -0.59
C PHE A 225 -12.34 8.03 -1.08
N LYS A 226 -11.88 8.28 -2.30
CA LYS A 226 -11.80 9.64 -2.83
C LYS A 226 -13.13 10.09 -3.43
N TYR A 227 -13.39 11.40 -3.41
CA TYR A 227 -14.50 11.98 -4.16
C TYR A 227 -14.46 11.54 -5.62
N ASP A 228 -15.60 11.11 -6.15
CA ASP A 228 -15.78 10.56 -7.51
C ASP A 228 -14.86 9.39 -7.87
N GLY A 229 -14.22 8.75 -6.89
CA GLY A 229 -13.25 7.69 -7.16
C GLY A 229 -11.99 8.18 -7.88
N LYS A 230 -11.58 9.45 -7.72
CA LYS A 230 -10.38 10.00 -8.37
C LYS A 230 -9.24 10.18 -7.37
N THR A 231 -8.08 9.59 -7.63
CA THR A 231 -6.94 9.59 -6.70
C THR A 231 -6.41 10.97 -6.32
N SER A 232 -6.59 11.95 -7.22
CA SER A 232 -6.22 13.36 -7.03
C SER A 232 -7.17 14.15 -6.11
N ASN A 233 -8.36 13.62 -5.85
CA ASN A 233 -9.34 14.28 -5.00
C ASN A 233 -9.06 14.01 -3.51
N LYS A 234 -9.72 14.77 -2.64
CA LYS A 234 -9.72 14.53 -1.19
C LYS A 234 -10.47 13.23 -0.84
N VAL A 235 -10.18 12.68 0.33
CA VAL A 235 -10.97 11.59 0.92
C VAL A 235 -12.36 12.11 1.29
N ASP A 236 -13.37 11.30 1.00
CA ASP A 236 -14.76 11.50 1.40
C ASP A 236 -15.09 10.54 2.55
N SER A 237 -15.28 11.10 3.75
CA SER A 237 -15.53 10.33 4.97
C SER A 237 -16.80 9.48 4.90
N GLU A 238 -17.83 9.89 4.15
CA GLU A 238 -19.06 9.11 4.01
C GLU A 238 -18.84 7.87 3.13
N ARG A 239 -17.99 7.98 2.11
CA ARG A 239 -17.55 6.83 1.32
C ARG A 239 -16.73 5.86 2.17
N VAL A 240 -15.87 6.37 3.05
CA VAL A 240 -15.13 5.52 4.00
C VAL A 240 -16.09 4.74 4.89
N LYS A 241 -17.02 5.42 5.59
CA LYS A 241 -18.02 4.79 6.46
C LYS A 241 -18.85 3.74 5.72
N LYS A 242 -19.26 4.04 4.48
CA LYS A 242 -20.05 3.11 3.65
C LYS A 242 -19.33 1.78 3.47
N LEU A 243 -18.03 1.80 3.15
CA LEU A 243 -17.28 0.56 2.96
C LEU A 243 -16.99 -0.12 4.30
N ILE A 244 -16.56 0.63 5.32
CA ILE A 244 -16.26 0.06 6.64
C ILE A 244 -17.45 -0.69 7.22
N LYS A 245 -18.67 -0.14 7.09
CA LYS A 245 -19.90 -0.83 7.52
C LYS A 245 -20.05 -2.21 6.87
N VAL A 246 -19.87 -2.31 5.55
CA VAL A 246 -19.96 -3.58 4.82
C VAL A 246 -18.87 -4.56 5.26
N VAL A 247 -17.65 -4.05 5.49
CA VAL A 247 -16.52 -4.88 5.96
C VAL A 247 -16.78 -5.42 7.37
N GLU A 248 -17.31 -4.60 8.28
CA GLU A 248 -17.66 -5.01 9.65
C GLU A 248 -18.73 -6.09 9.66
N GLU A 249 -19.76 -5.98 8.81
CA GLU A 249 -20.80 -7.00 8.63
C GLU A 249 -20.19 -8.35 8.19
N ILE A 250 -19.29 -8.34 7.19
CA ILE A 250 -18.61 -9.55 6.70
C ILE A 250 -17.72 -10.17 7.79
N ILE A 251 -16.95 -9.36 8.52
CA ILE A 251 -16.07 -9.85 9.60
C ILE A 251 -16.90 -10.45 10.74
N HIS A 252 -18.05 -9.86 11.06
CA HIS A 252 -18.96 -10.36 12.07
C HIS A 252 -19.50 -11.74 11.69
N GLU A 253 -19.96 -11.92 10.45
CA GLU A 253 -20.42 -13.21 9.93
C GLU A 253 -19.34 -14.30 10.01
N LYS A 254 -18.10 -13.98 9.61
CA LYS A 254 -16.95 -14.90 9.66
C LYS A 254 -16.58 -15.36 11.08
N ARG A 255 -16.88 -14.57 12.11
CA ARG A 255 -16.56 -14.92 13.51
C ARG A 255 -17.60 -15.85 14.14
N ILE A 256 -18.80 -15.94 13.56
CA ILE A 256 -19.92 -16.72 14.08
C ILE A 256 -20.06 -18.06 13.34
N SER A 257 -19.51 -18.17 12.13
CA SER A 257 -19.38 -19.40 11.34
C SER A 257 -18.22 -20.28 11.79
#